data_AF-A0A6P6QCL4-F1
#
_entry.id   AF-A0A6P6QCL4-F1
#
_cell.length_a   1.000
_cell.length_b   1.000
_cell.length_c   1.000
_cell.angle_alpha   90.00
_cell.angle_beta   90.00
_cell.angle_gamma   90.00
#
_symmetry.space_group_name_H-M   'P 1'
#
loop_
_entity.id
_entity.type
_entity.pdbx_description
1 polymer ?
#
loop_
_entity_poly.entity_id
_entity_poly.type
_entity_poly.pdbx_seq_one_letter_code
_entity_poly.pdbx_strand_id
1 'polypeptide(L)'
;MAVKELTFIIVVCSCIVCTTEVEFFTSTDKISELFNEEEFLLKTFRLYIDSEEENVKIMKRLLLLLQLGSYLDPDDPEKIKDPVAAYKLIRRVRTEWINIVDYTQRSLYQLYQTVLKYAQIPQLKDLDGAASGLIRLQEIYKLYPHNITKEMALNADEAYHVGLVAYNEDKFQHAFHWFLYSVDSLTQYSNTTKENLLLYLSLSAYHFGSLPVAIYFGQQLLNLDPTNEEIKVLLDLFRRLRFQRSSNPDIFTLNKESSKFETLCRGEVDERTSKRQRALSCRYSTGGGNPRLMYPPVKEEVEWDEPRIIRYHDIISDREIEILKNISRPLLSRSLTTEGVSKDRTSQGVFLMEDNIVVARISQRIENITGLSKKSAESLFVQNYGIGGRYEPHYDELGYENGRIATFLIYMSDVEIGGATVFPDVGVVLKPKKGSAVFWFNLRKNGNVDLNTKHAGCPVLRGNKWVANKWIHVFGQEFRRPCSLSYLE
;
A
#
# COMPACT_ATOMS: atom_id res chain seq x y z
N MET A 1 -36.55 -1.78 -16.10
CA MET A 1 -36.16 -1.74 -14.67
C MET A 1 -34.68 -1.42 -14.54
N ALA A 2 -33.80 -2.20 -15.18
CA ALA A 2 -32.35 -1.96 -15.25
C ALA A 2 -31.92 -0.54 -15.64
N VAL A 3 -32.56 0.08 -16.64
CA VAL A 3 -32.22 1.46 -17.06
C VAL A 3 -32.46 2.48 -15.94
N LYS A 4 -33.55 2.34 -15.16
CA LYS A 4 -33.88 3.23 -14.03
C LYS A 4 -32.92 3.02 -12.85
N GLU A 5 -32.49 1.79 -12.61
CA GLU A 5 -31.51 1.48 -11.57
C GLU A 5 -30.12 2.01 -11.93
N LEU A 6 -29.68 1.86 -13.19
CA LEU A 6 -28.38 2.36 -13.65
C LEU A 6 -28.34 3.89 -13.73
N THR A 7 -29.44 4.55 -14.11
CA THR A 7 -29.53 6.03 -14.03
C THR A 7 -29.56 6.53 -12.58
N PHE A 8 -30.24 5.84 -11.67
CA PHE A 8 -30.24 6.21 -10.25
C PHE A 8 -28.84 6.08 -9.62
N ILE A 9 -28.10 5.01 -9.95
CA ILE A 9 -26.71 4.79 -9.53
C ILE A 9 -25.80 5.94 -9.97
N ILE A 10 -25.99 6.46 -11.19
CA ILE A 10 -25.13 7.51 -11.75
C ILE A 10 -25.42 8.89 -11.18
N VAL A 11 -26.69 9.22 -10.90
CA VAL A 11 -27.04 10.47 -10.20
C VAL A 11 -26.35 10.53 -8.84
N VAL A 12 -26.28 9.40 -8.13
CA VAL A 12 -25.58 9.29 -6.84
C VAL A 12 -24.06 9.44 -6.99
N CYS A 13 -23.44 8.83 -8.00
CA CYS A 13 -21.99 8.97 -8.26
C CYS A 13 -21.58 10.38 -8.75
N SER A 14 -22.44 11.06 -9.52
CA SER A 14 -22.10 12.37 -10.13
C SER A 14 -22.02 13.53 -9.14
N CYS A 15 -22.58 13.38 -7.93
CA CYS A 15 -22.61 14.43 -6.91
C CYS A 15 -21.37 14.48 -6.00
N ILE A 16 -20.41 13.56 -6.13
CA ILE A 16 -19.30 13.44 -5.18
C ILE A 16 -17.99 13.02 -5.86
N VAL A 17 -17.38 13.82 -6.75
CA VAL A 17 -15.96 13.60 -7.07
C VAL A 17 -15.24 14.90 -7.41
N CYS A 18 -14.40 15.37 -6.48
CA CYS A 18 -13.24 16.19 -6.81
C CYS A 18 -12.17 15.26 -7.39
N THR A 19 -11.69 15.53 -8.61
CA THR A 19 -10.65 14.74 -9.27
C THR A 19 -9.27 15.11 -8.71
N THR A 20 -8.91 14.53 -7.56
CA THR A 20 -7.52 14.42 -7.12
C THR A 20 -7.06 13.00 -7.39
N GLU A 21 -5.88 12.80 -7.99
CA GLU A 21 -5.30 11.47 -8.12
C GLU A 21 -5.14 10.82 -6.74
N VAL A 22 -5.87 9.73 -6.50
CA VAL A 22 -5.80 8.98 -5.24
C VAL A 22 -4.72 7.92 -5.36
N GLU A 23 -3.81 7.87 -4.40
CA GLU A 23 -2.81 6.82 -4.26
C GLU A 23 -3.34 5.75 -3.29
N PHE A 24 -3.33 4.48 -3.67
CA PHE A 24 -3.97 3.40 -2.89
C PHE A 24 -2.99 2.61 -2.02
N PHE A 25 -1.85 2.21 -2.58
CA PHE A 25 -0.94 1.23 -1.95
C PHE A 25 -0.34 1.67 -0.62
N THR A 26 -0.49 2.94 -0.26
CA THR A 26 0.18 3.63 0.84
C THR A 26 -0.69 3.74 2.08
N SER A 27 -1.93 3.26 1.99
CA SER A 27 -2.89 3.14 3.07
C SER A 27 -3.69 1.83 2.92
N THR A 28 -3.60 0.95 3.91
CA THR A 28 -4.42 -0.27 3.95
C THR A 28 -5.91 0.04 4.06
N ASP A 29 -6.26 1.19 4.64
CA ASP A 29 -7.65 1.64 4.70
C ASP A 29 -8.17 2.05 3.31
N LYS A 30 -7.34 2.72 2.48
CA LYS A 30 -7.69 3.02 1.09
C LYS A 30 -7.79 1.78 0.22
N ILE A 31 -6.94 0.79 0.43
CA ILE A 31 -7.07 -0.51 -0.25
C ILE A 31 -8.39 -1.19 0.11
N SER A 32 -8.84 -1.07 1.36
CA SER A 32 -10.13 -1.67 1.77
C SER A 32 -11.35 -1.03 1.09
N GLU A 33 -11.25 0.25 0.70
CA GLU A 33 -12.30 0.93 -0.09
C GLU A 33 -12.44 0.28 -1.48
N LEU A 34 -11.35 -0.23 -2.08
CA LEU A 34 -11.37 -0.88 -3.40
C LEU A 34 -12.22 -2.15 -3.44
N PHE A 35 -12.41 -2.83 -2.29
CA PHE A 35 -13.28 -4.01 -2.23
C PHE A 35 -14.74 -3.64 -2.56
N ASN A 36 -15.24 -2.54 -1.99
CA ASN A 36 -16.59 -2.07 -2.25
C ASN A 36 -16.72 -1.55 -3.69
N GLU A 37 -15.67 -0.90 -4.20
CA GLU A 37 -15.61 -0.43 -5.58
C GLU A 37 -15.65 -1.61 -6.57
N GLU A 38 -14.89 -2.68 -6.33
CA GLU A 38 -14.90 -3.88 -7.16
C GLU A 38 -16.28 -4.55 -7.15
N GLU A 39 -16.91 -4.71 -5.98
CA GLU A 39 -18.27 -5.27 -5.88
C GLU A 39 -19.28 -4.43 -6.68
N PHE A 40 -19.17 -3.10 -6.58
CA PHE A 40 -20.00 -2.17 -7.34
C PHE A 40 -19.78 -2.29 -8.86
N LEU A 41 -18.52 -2.36 -9.31
CA LEU A 41 -18.17 -2.53 -10.72
C LEU A 41 -18.64 -3.87 -11.28
N LEU A 42 -18.47 -4.96 -10.52
CA LEU A 42 -18.94 -6.29 -10.89
C LEU A 42 -20.46 -6.32 -11.05
N LYS A 43 -21.19 -5.71 -10.12
CA LYS A 43 -22.65 -5.60 -10.22
C LYS A 43 -23.07 -4.80 -11.45
N THR A 44 -22.40 -3.68 -11.72
CA THR A 44 -22.66 -2.84 -12.89
C THR A 44 -22.36 -3.58 -14.19
N PHE A 45 -21.27 -4.33 -14.25
CA PHE A 45 -20.89 -5.12 -15.42
C PHE A 45 -21.89 -6.26 -15.69
N ARG A 46 -22.39 -6.93 -14.66
CA ARG A 46 -23.48 -7.92 -14.81
C ARG A 46 -24.74 -7.31 -15.40
N LEU A 47 -25.19 -6.16 -14.89
CA LEU A 47 -26.35 -5.45 -15.44
C LEU A 47 -26.15 -5.06 -16.91
N TYR A 48 -24.92 -4.67 -17.29
CA TYR A 48 -24.57 -4.40 -18.67
C TYR A 48 -24.69 -5.67 -19.53
N ILE A 49 -24.10 -6.78 -19.10
CA ILE A 49 -24.19 -8.08 -19.81
C ILE A 49 -25.65 -8.50 -19.99
N ASP A 50 -26.44 -8.51 -18.92
CA ASP A 50 -27.85 -8.93 -18.96
C ASP A 50 -28.67 -8.08 -19.96
N SER A 51 -28.39 -6.77 -20.01
CA SER A 51 -29.03 -5.86 -20.95
C SER A 51 -28.60 -6.13 -22.40
N GLU A 52 -27.33 -6.40 -22.64
CA GLU A 52 -26.84 -6.72 -23.99
C GLU A 52 -27.29 -8.10 -24.47
N GLU A 53 -27.40 -9.09 -23.57
CA GLU A 53 -27.97 -10.39 -23.92
C GLU A 53 -29.43 -10.27 -24.38
N GLU A 54 -30.23 -9.43 -23.71
CA GLU A 54 -31.60 -9.16 -24.13
C GLU A 54 -31.66 -8.45 -25.49
N ASN A 55 -30.76 -7.48 -25.72
CA ASN A 55 -30.62 -6.83 -27.04
C ASN A 55 -30.30 -7.86 -28.13
N VAL A 56 -29.35 -8.76 -27.86
CA VAL A 56 -28.98 -9.83 -28.80
C VAL A 56 -30.13 -10.81 -29.04
N LYS A 57 -30.93 -11.15 -28.02
CA LYS A 57 -32.13 -11.99 -28.18
C LYS A 57 -33.16 -11.31 -29.09
N ILE A 58 -33.41 -10.02 -28.91
CA ILE A 58 -34.32 -9.24 -29.76
C ILE A 58 -33.80 -9.23 -31.20
N MET A 59 -32.51 -8.93 -31.40
CA MET A 59 -31.88 -8.92 -32.73
C MET A 59 -31.98 -10.29 -33.43
N LYS A 60 -31.71 -11.38 -32.71
CA LYS A 60 -31.86 -12.75 -33.25
C LYS A 60 -33.29 -13.06 -33.66
N ARG A 61 -34.29 -12.64 -32.86
CA ARG A 61 -35.71 -12.82 -33.18
C ARG A 61 -36.12 -12.05 -34.44
N LEU A 62 -35.66 -10.80 -34.57
CA LEU A 62 -35.90 -9.98 -35.76
C LEU A 62 -35.25 -10.59 -37.02
N LEU A 63 -34.00 -11.07 -36.90
CA LEU A 63 -33.31 -11.75 -38.00
C LEU A 63 -34.10 -12.98 -38.49
N LEU A 64 -34.60 -13.80 -37.56
CA LEU A 64 -35.44 -14.96 -37.87
C LEU A 64 -36.72 -14.57 -38.64
N LEU A 65 -37.40 -13.50 -38.22
CA LEU A 65 -38.59 -12.99 -38.91
C LEU A 65 -38.27 -12.51 -40.34
N LEU A 66 -37.15 -11.82 -40.53
CA LEU A 66 -36.71 -11.36 -41.85
C LEU A 66 -36.34 -12.53 -42.77
N GLN A 67 -35.65 -13.54 -42.23
CA GLN A 67 -35.29 -14.75 -42.97
C GLN A 67 -36.52 -15.56 -43.39
N LEU A 68 -37.50 -15.74 -42.49
CA LEU A 68 -38.78 -16.36 -42.80
C LEU A 68 -39.54 -15.60 -43.90
N GLY A 69 -39.53 -14.27 -43.85
CA GLY A 69 -40.09 -13.43 -44.90
C GLY A 69 -39.39 -13.65 -46.25
N SER A 70 -38.06 -13.64 -46.26
CA SER A 70 -37.24 -13.82 -47.46
C SER A 70 -37.42 -15.21 -48.10
N TYR A 71 -37.66 -16.24 -47.30
CA TYR A 71 -37.88 -17.62 -47.80
C TYR A 71 -39.21 -17.77 -48.55
N LEU A 72 -40.16 -16.85 -48.34
CA LEU A 72 -41.45 -16.81 -49.02
C LEU A 72 -41.41 -16.01 -50.33
N ASP A 73 -40.30 -15.33 -50.62
CA ASP A 73 -40.12 -14.60 -51.86
C ASP A 73 -39.61 -15.53 -52.98
N PRO A 74 -39.93 -15.26 -54.25
CA PRO A 74 -39.39 -16.04 -55.36
C PRO A 74 -37.87 -15.85 -55.47
N ASP A 75 -37.13 -16.93 -55.77
CA ASP A 75 -35.67 -16.90 -56.01
C ASP A 75 -35.24 -15.99 -57.19
N ASP A 76 -36.19 -15.61 -58.03
CA ASP A 76 -35.99 -14.78 -59.22
C ASP A 76 -36.74 -13.44 -59.06
N PRO A 77 -36.03 -12.30 -58.98
CA PRO A 77 -36.62 -10.97 -58.87
C PRO A 77 -37.60 -10.63 -60.01
N GLU A 78 -37.43 -11.20 -61.20
CA GLU A 78 -38.31 -10.98 -62.36
C GLU A 78 -39.67 -11.71 -62.24
N LYS A 79 -39.84 -12.57 -61.22
CA LYS A 79 -41.07 -13.33 -60.95
C LYS A 79 -42.01 -12.67 -59.96
N ILE A 80 -41.67 -11.52 -59.39
CA ILE A 80 -42.60 -10.72 -58.57
C ILE A 80 -43.62 -10.04 -59.49
N LYS A 81 -44.54 -10.83 -60.05
CA LYS A 81 -45.64 -10.38 -60.92
C LYS A 81 -46.96 -10.18 -60.16
N ASP A 82 -47.04 -10.71 -58.95
CA ASP A 82 -48.19 -10.53 -58.05
C ASP A 82 -48.11 -9.17 -57.31
N PRO A 83 -49.08 -8.26 -57.50
CA PRO A 83 -49.15 -6.99 -56.78
C PRO A 83 -49.15 -7.14 -55.25
N VAL A 84 -49.69 -8.26 -54.73
CA VAL A 84 -49.72 -8.52 -53.28
C VAL A 84 -48.34 -8.91 -52.75
N ALA A 85 -47.61 -9.78 -53.47
CA ALA A 85 -46.22 -10.09 -53.16
C ALA A 85 -45.33 -8.84 -53.22
N ALA A 86 -45.49 -7.98 -54.24
CA ALA A 86 -44.78 -6.71 -54.35
C ALA A 86 -45.08 -5.78 -53.15
N TYR A 87 -46.35 -5.63 -52.76
CA TYR A 87 -46.74 -4.86 -51.58
C TYR A 87 -46.15 -5.44 -50.28
N LYS A 88 -46.18 -6.76 -50.10
CA LYS A 88 -45.62 -7.43 -48.91
C LYS A 88 -44.12 -7.22 -48.80
N LEU A 89 -43.39 -7.32 -49.92
CA LEU A 89 -41.95 -7.04 -49.95
C LEU A 89 -41.66 -5.58 -49.61
N ILE A 90 -42.35 -4.63 -50.26
CA ILE A 90 -42.17 -3.18 -49.99
C ILE A 90 -42.47 -2.85 -48.54
N ARG A 91 -43.57 -3.38 -47.99
CA ARG A 91 -43.93 -3.19 -46.57
C ARG A 91 -42.90 -3.82 -45.65
N ARG A 92 -42.41 -5.03 -45.93
CA ARG A 92 -41.38 -5.70 -45.11
C ARG A 92 -40.08 -4.91 -45.12
N VAL A 93 -39.59 -4.51 -46.30
CA VAL A 93 -38.37 -3.70 -46.44
C VAL A 93 -38.51 -2.36 -45.74
N ARG A 94 -39.64 -1.67 -45.87
CA ARG A 94 -39.85 -0.37 -45.21
C ARG A 94 -40.06 -0.52 -43.70
N THR A 95 -41.04 -1.29 -43.29
CA THR A 95 -41.50 -1.31 -41.89
C THR A 95 -40.57 -2.13 -41.01
N GLU A 96 -40.18 -3.33 -41.43
CA GLU A 96 -39.35 -4.19 -40.57
C GLU A 96 -37.93 -3.63 -40.43
N TRP A 97 -37.33 -3.09 -41.49
CA TRP A 97 -35.97 -2.52 -41.39
C TRP A 97 -35.90 -1.19 -40.64
N ILE A 98 -36.92 -0.33 -40.74
CA ILE A 98 -36.99 0.87 -39.90
C ILE A 98 -37.18 0.47 -38.43
N ASN A 99 -38.05 -0.51 -38.18
CA ASN A 99 -38.31 -1.02 -36.84
C ASN A 99 -37.09 -1.69 -36.20
N ILE A 100 -36.15 -2.27 -36.97
CA ILE A 100 -34.90 -2.81 -36.43
C ILE A 100 -34.18 -1.75 -35.60
N VAL A 101 -34.10 -0.51 -36.10
CA VAL A 101 -33.42 0.60 -35.42
C VAL A 101 -34.14 0.98 -34.11
N ASP A 102 -35.47 0.92 -34.10
CA ASP A 102 -36.27 1.25 -32.92
C ASP A 102 -36.30 0.11 -31.87
N TYR A 103 -36.19 -1.15 -32.30
CA TYR A 103 -36.21 -2.33 -31.42
C TYR A 103 -34.84 -2.76 -30.91
N THR A 104 -33.76 -2.44 -31.63
CA THR A 104 -32.42 -2.51 -31.04
C THR A 104 -32.35 -1.44 -29.96
N GLN A 105 -32.51 -1.82 -28.68
CA GLN A 105 -32.42 -0.85 -27.61
C GLN A 105 -31.08 -0.12 -27.72
N ARG A 106 -31.04 1.15 -27.29
CA ARG A 106 -29.78 1.85 -27.12
C ARG A 106 -28.94 1.05 -26.13
N SER A 107 -27.85 0.47 -26.63
CA SER A 107 -26.87 -0.25 -25.81
C SER A 107 -26.51 0.60 -24.59
N LEU A 108 -26.44 -0.04 -23.42
CA LEU A 108 -26.00 0.63 -22.20
C LEU A 108 -24.48 0.86 -22.19
N TYR A 109 -23.78 0.57 -23.29
CA TYR A 109 -22.35 0.75 -23.45
C TYR A 109 -21.89 2.16 -23.06
N GLN A 110 -22.55 3.21 -23.54
CA GLN A 110 -22.17 4.59 -23.18
C GLN A 110 -22.27 4.85 -21.68
N LEU A 111 -23.28 4.25 -21.04
CA LEU A 111 -23.54 4.39 -19.62
C LEU A 111 -22.48 3.63 -18.80
N TYR A 112 -22.16 2.40 -19.22
CA TYR A 112 -21.10 1.58 -18.63
C TYR A 112 -19.72 2.25 -18.78
N GLN A 113 -19.41 2.83 -19.94
CA GLN A 113 -18.19 3.60 -20.16
C GLN A 113 -18.10 4.82 -19.25
N THR A 114 -19.23 5.49 -18.99
CA THR A 114 -19.28 6.60 -18.04
C THR A 114 -18.97 6.11 -16.62
N VAL A 115 -19.54 4.98 -16.20
CA VAL A 115 -19.22 4.38 -14.89
C VAL A 115 -17.73 4.08 -14.77
N LEU A 116 -17.15 3.38 -15.74
CA LEU A 116 -15.70 3.06 -15.73
C LEU A 116 -14.82 4.30 -15.71
N LYS A 117 -15.23 5.38 -16.39
CA LYS A 117 -14.47 6.63 -16.44
C LYS A 117 -14.40 7.34 -15.08
N TYR A 118 -15.43 7.21 -14.25
CA TYR A 118 -15.50 7.82 -12.92
C TYR A 118 -15.17 6.86 -11.79
N ALA A 119 -15.02 5.58 -12.09
CA ALA A 119 -14.62 4.56 -11.14
C ALA A 119 -13.21 4.82 -10.61
N GLN A 120 -13.00 4.50 -9.34
CA GLN A 120 -11.70 4.64 -8.69
C GLN A 120 -10.80 3.43 -8.98
N ILE A 121 -10.41 3.28 -10.24
CA ILE A 121 -9.55 2.17 -10.69
C ILE A 121 -8.08 2.52 -10.40
N PRO A 122 -7.34 1.67 -9.66
CA PRO A 122 -5.92 1.87 -9.40
C PRO A 122 -5.11 2.00 -10.69
N GLN A 123 -4.10 2.87 -10.68
CA GLN A 123 -3.21 3.08 -11.83
C GLN A 123 -2.02 2.12 -11.75
N LEU A 124 -1.25 2.00 -12.85
CA LEU A 124 -0.06 1.15 -12.86
C LEU A 124 0.94 1.52 -11.75
N LYS A 125 1.08 2.83 -11.45
CA LYS A 125 1.89 3.32 -10.32
C LYS A 125 1.47 2.76 -8.96
N ASP A 126 0.18 2.49 -8.76
CA ASP A 126 -0.32 1.91 -7.51
C ASP A 126 0.07 0.43 -7.40
N LEU A 127 0.01 -0.29 -8.53
CA LEU A 127 0.45 -1.67 -8.62
C LEU A 127 1.97 -1.79 -8.42
N ASP A 128 2.75 -0.91 -9.06
CA ASP A 128 4.20 -0.81 -8.85
C ASP A 128 4.52 -0.51 -7.39
N GLY A 129 3.80 0.45 -6.78
CA GLY A 129 3.96 0.79 -5.38
C GLY A 129 3.65 -0.38 -4.43
N ALA A 130 2.62 -1.17 -4.73
CA ALA A 130 2.29 -2.38 -3.98
C ALA A 130 3.40 -3.44 -4.13
N ALA A 131 3.93 -3.64 -5.34
CA ALA A 131 5.05 -4.54 -5.60
C ALA A 131 6.33 -4.10 -4.86
N SER A 132 6.69 -2.81 -4.87
CA SER A 132 7.77 -2.25 -4.06
C SER A 132 7.55 -2.51 -2.56
N GLY A 133 6.29 -2.49 -2.11
CA GLY A 133 5.90 -2.89 -0.75
C GLY A 133 6.24 -4.34 -0.42
N LEU A 134 5.94 -5.29 -1.32
CA LEU A 134 6.30 -6.71 -1.16
C LEU A 134 7.82 -6.92 -1.14
N ILE A 135 8.53 -6.26 -2.05
CA ILE A 135 10.00 -6.34 -2.13
C ILE A 135 10.63 -5.80 -0.85
N ARG A 136 10.10 -4.71 -0.29
CA ARG A 136 10.54 -4.15 0.98
C ARG A 136 10.33 -5.12 2.15
N LEU A 137 9.23 -5.86 2.16
CA LEU A 137 8.99 -6.89 3.18
C LEU A 137 10.02 -8.01 3.06
N GLN A 138 10.34 -8.44 1.84
CA GLN A 138 11.41 -9.39 1.58
C GLN A 138 12.77 -8.88 2.07
N GLU A 139 13.13 -7.61 1.81
CA GLU A 139 14.40 -7.01 2.24
C GLU A 139 14.53 -6.99 3.77
N ILE A 140 13.51 -6.45 4.45
CA ILE A 140 13.58 -6.22 5.90
C ILE A 140 13.46 -7.54 6.68
N TYR A 141 12.54 -8.41 6.28
CA TYR A 141 12.26 -9.66 7.00
C TYR A 141 13.00 -10.88 6.43
N LYS A 142 13.85 -10.69 5.41
CA LYS A 142 14.64 -11.75 4.74
C LYS A 142 13.76 -12.93 4.28
N LEU A 143 12.62 -12.60 3.66
CA LEU A 143 11.60 -13.56 3.24
C LEU A 143 11.78 -13.95 1.78
N TYR A 144 11.69 -15.23 1.44
CA TYR A 144 11.60 -15.64 0.05
C TYR A 144 10.17 -15.44 -0.50
N PRO A 145 9.97 -15.38 -1.83
CA PRO A 145 8.63 -15.23 -2.42
C PRO A 145 7.60 -16.21 -1.86
N HIS A 146 7.97 -17.48 -1.70
CA HIS A 146 7.09 -18.51 -1.13
C HIS A 146 6.67 -18.25 0.33
N ASN A 147 7.44 -17.48 1.11
CA ASN A 147 7.04 -17.10 2.47
C ASN A 147 5.98 -16.00 2.43
N ILE A 148 6.08 -15.07 1.47
CA ILE A 148 5.14 -13.97 1.27
C ILE A 148 3.83 -14.49 0.66
N THR A 149 3.91 -15.40 -0.30
CA THR A 149 2.76 -15.95 -1.04
C THR A 149 2.12 -17.16 -0.37
N LYS A 150 2.44 -17.42 0.91
CA LYS A 150 1.97 -18.61 1.64
C LYS A 150 0.46 -18.68 1.78
N GLU A 151 -0.20 -17.54 2.01
CA GLU A 151 -1.67 -17.48 2.17
C GLU A 151 -2.39 -17.29 0.83
N MET A 152 -1.77 -16.54 -0.09
CA MET A 152 -2.30 -16.27 -1.42
C MET A 152 -1.16 -16.38 -2.43
N ALA A 153 -1.24 -17.38 -3.30
CA ALA A 153 -0.25 -17.59 -4.34
C ALA A 153 -0.43 -16.55 -5.46
N LEU A 154 0.68 -15.95 -5.89
CA LEU A 154 0.69 -15.18 -7.14
C LEU A 154 0.82 -16.13 -8.33
N ASN A 155 0.15 -15.81 -9.43
CA ASN A 155 0.36 -16.47 -10.70
C ASN A 155 1.69 -16.01 -11.36
N ALA A 156 2.06 -16.64 -12.47
CA ALA A 156 3.32 -16.33 -13.15
C ALA A 156 3.43 -14.86 -13.60
N ASP A 157 2.35 -14.27 -14.12
CA ASP A 157 2.34 -12.89 -14.63
C ASP A 157 2.44 -11.87 -13.50
N GLU A 158 1.75 -12.11 -12.39
CA GLU A 158 1.81 -11.29 -11.17
C GLU A 158 3.21 -11.33 -10.55
N ALA A 159 3.80 -12.53 -10.42
CA ALA A 159 5.15 -12.69 -9.90
C ALA A 159 6.20 -12.07 -10.83
N TYR A 160 6.01 -12.19 -12.15
CA TYR A 160 6.87 -11.55 -13.14
C TYR A 160 6.84 -10.03 -13.00
N HIS A 161 5.66 -9.43 -12.80
CA HIS A 161 5.51 -8.00 -12.55
C HIS A 161 6.30 -7.56 -11.31
N VAL A 162 6.18 -8.27 -10.18
CA VAL A 162 6.96 -7.97 -8.97
C VAL A 162 8.48 -8.06 -9.25
N GLY A 163 8.90 -9.05 -10.03
CA GLY A 163 10.29 -9.19 -10.49
C GLY A 163 10.76 -8.01 -11.33
N LEU A 164 9.94 -7.50 -12.26
CA LEU A 164 10.25 -6.33 -13.08
C LEU A 164 10.41 -5.06 -12.23
N VAL A 165 9.51 -4.85 -11.27
CA VAL A 165 9.61 -3.71 -10.34
C VAL A 165 10.90 -3.80 -9.54
N ALA A 166 11.24 -4.98 -9.00
CA ALA A 166 12.50 -5.18 -8.28
C ALA A 166 13.73 -4.93 -9.18
N TYR A 167 13.67 -5.36 -10.44
CA TYR A 167 14.75 -5.15 -11.40
C TYR A 167 14.95 -3.66 -11.69
N ASN A 168 13.86 -2.92 -11.90
CA ASN A 168 13.89 -1.47 -12.14
C ASN A 168 14.32 -0.66 -10.92
N GLU A 169 14.20 -1.21 -9.70
CA GLU A 169 14.74 -0.64 -8.46
C GLU A 169 16.20 -1.06 -8.17
N ASP A 170 16.90 -1.69 -9.13
CA ASP A 170 18.27 -2.22 -8.99
C ASP A 170 18.41 -3.31 -7.90
N LYS A 171 17.30 -3.93 -7.48
CA LYS A 171 17.26 -5.00 -6.47
C LYS A 171 17.39 -6.37 -7.14
N PHE A 172 18.50 -6.55 -7.87
CA PHE A 172 18.68 -7.69 -8.77
C PHE A 172 18.55 -9.07 -8.10
N GLN A 173 19.01 -9.24 -6.85
CA GLN A 173 18.80 -10.48 -6.11
C GLN A 173 17.32 -10.79 -5.87
N HIS A 174 16.53 -9.77 -5.54
CA HIS A 174 15.10 -9.90 -5.26
C HIS A 174 14.34 -10.16 -6.55
N ALA A 175 14.67 -9.41 -7.61
CA ALA A 175 14.17 -9.62 -8.96
C ALA A 175 14.38 -11.08 -9.41
N PHE A 176 15.60 -11.60 -9.24
CA PHE A 176 15.94 -12.98 -9.55
C PHE A 176 15.05 -13.99 -8.83
N HIS A 177 14.78 -13.80 -7.54
CA HIS A 177 13.89 -14.69 -6.78
C HIS A 177 12.43 -14.65 -7.27
N TRP A 178 11.92 -13.47 -7.62
CA TRP A 178 10.57 -13.33 -8.17
C TRP A 178 10.44 -13.93 -9.58
N PHE A 179 11.45 -13.76 -10.43
CA PHE A 179 11.48 -14.43 -11.73
C PHE A 179 11.57 -15.95 -11.59
N LEU A 180 12.34 -16.47 -10.63
CA LEU A 180 12.41 -17.91 -10.37
C LEU A 180 11.05 -18.46 -9.92
N TYR A 181 10.40 -17.77 -8.98
CA TYR A 181 9.04 -18.11 -8.55
C TYR A 181 8.02 -18.07 -9.72
N SER A 182 8.15 -17.08 -10.61
CA SER A 182 7.31 -16.95 -11.80
C SER A 182 7.50 -18.14 -12.76
N VAL A 183 8.75 -18.57 -12.99
CA VAL A 183 9.05 -19.77 -13.79
C VAL A 183 8.38 -21.01 -13.21
N ASP A 184 8.45 -21.20 -11.90
CA ASP A 184 7.85 -22.35 -11.21
C ASP A 184 6.31 -22.33 -11.28
N SER A 185 5.72 -21.15 -11.51
CA SER A 185 4.27 -20.93 -11.55
C SER A 185 3.71 -20.83 -12.98
N LEU A 186 4.53 -21.05 -14.01
CA LEU A 186 4.12 -20.92 -15.42
C LEU A 186 3.02 -21.91 -15.79
N THR A 187 2.02 -21.42 -16.53
CA THR A 187 0.95 -22.24 -17.10
C THR A 187 0.76 -21.94 -18.58
N GLN A 188 0.00 -22.77 -19.28
CA GLN A 188 -0.34 -22.53 -20.70
C GLN A 188 -1.18 -21.26 -20.94
N TYR A 189 -1.75 -20.67 -19.88
CA TYR A 189 -2.58 -19.47 -19.95
C TYR A 189 -1.81 -18.20 -19.55
N SER A 190 -0.54 -18.32 -19.20
CA SER A 190 0.30 -17.19 -18.80
C SER A 190 0.66 -16.34 -20.01
N ASN A 191 0.62 -15.01 -19.85
CA ASN A 191 1.06 -14.08 -20.90
C ASN A 191 2.58 -14.01 -20.99
N THR A 192 3.26 -14.20 -19.85
CA THR A 192 4.71 -14.19 -19.73
C THR A 192 5.29 -15.48 -20.31
N THR A 193 6.30 -15.33 -21.16
CA THR A 193 6.97 -16.47 -21.80
C THR A 193 8.17 -16.94 -20.97
N LYS A 194 8.48 -18.24 -21.11
CA LYS A 194 9.70 -18.82 -20.52
C LYS A 194 10.97 -18.13 -21.03
N GLU A 195 10.97 -17.68 -22.28
CA GLU A 195 12.06 -16.92 -22.90
C GLU A 195 12.33 -15.61 -22.16
N ASN A 196 11.29 -14.81 -21.92
CA ASN A 196 11.41 -13.54 -21.19
C ASN A 196 11.94 -13.78 -19.77
N LEU A 197 11.42 -14.78 -19.06
CA LEU A 197 11.86 -15.09 -17.70
C LEU A 197 13.34 -15.53 -17.65
N LEU A 198 13.78 -16.37 -18.58
CA LEU A 198 15.19 -16.79 -18.67
C LEU A 198 16.11 -15.61 -18.99
N LEU A 199 15.68 -14.68 -19.85
CA LEU A 199 16.40 -13.45 -20.13
C LEU A 199 16.58 -12.61 -18.85
N TYR A 200 15.50 -12.33 -18.13
CA TYR A 200 15.57 -11.53 -16.91
C TYR A 200 16.28 -12.23 -15.75
N LEU A 201 16.20 -13.56 -15.63
CA LEU A 201 17.02 -14.35 -14.68
C LEU A 201 18.52 -14.20 -14.99
N SER A 202 18.87 -14.33 -16.27
CA SER A 202 20.24 -14.16 -16.76
C SER A 202 20.77 -12.74 -16.49
N LEU A 203 20.00 -11.71 -16.85
CA LEU A 203 20.35 -10.30 -16.63
C LEU A 203 20.44 -9.95 -15.14
N SER A 204 19.48 -10.39 -14.32
CA SER A 204 19.51 -10.16 -12.87
C SER A 204 20.74 -10.79 -12.23
N ALA A 205 21.08 -12.02 -12.61
CA ALA A 205 22.30 -12.68 -12.16
C ALA A 205 23.57 -11.95 -12.59
N TYR A 206 23.60 -11.43 -13.82
CA TYR A 206 24.71 -10.64 -14.33
C TYR A 206 24.90 -9.33 -13.55
N HIS A 207 23.82 -8.55 -13.37
CA HIS A 207 23.86 -7.27 -12.67
C HIS A 207 24.21 -7.43 -11.17
N PHE A 208 23.74 -8.51 -10.54
CA PHE A 208 24.17 -8.87 -9.17
C PHE A 208 25.64 -9.31 -9.11
N GLY A 209 26.20 -9.81 -10.21
CA GLY A 209 27.59 -10.26 -10.31
C GLY A 209 27.79 -11.78 -10.25
N SER A 210 26.71 -12.57 -10.21
CA SER A 210 26.77 -14.05 -10.23
C SER A 210 26.91 -14.58 -11.66
N LEU A 211 28.10 -14.41 -12.24
CA LEU A 211 28.37 -14.72 -13.66
C LEU A 211 28.13 -16.19 -14.06
N PRO A 212 28.46 -17.22 -13.25
CA PRO A 212 28.14 -18.60 -13.60
C PRO A 212 26.64 -18.84 -13.76
N VAL A 213 25.82 -18.21 -12.91
CA VAL A 213 24.36 -18.31 -12.95
C VAL A 213 23.79 -17.56 -14.16
N ALA A 214 24.33 -16.37 -14.47
CA ALA A 214 23.97 -15.62 -15.67
C ALA A 214 24.25 -16.44 -16.95
N ILE A 215 25.44 -17.05 -17.05
CA ILE A 215 25.80 -17.92 -18.17
C ILE A 215 24.87 -19.14 -18.25
N TYR A 216 24.52 -19.75 -17.11
CA TYR A 216 23.61 -20.90 -17.08
C TYR A 216 22.25 -20.56 -17.70
N PHE A 217 21.58 -19.50 -17.22
CA PHE A 217 20.27 -19.12 -17.76
C PHE A 217 20.35 -18.59 -19.19
N GLY A 218 21.40 -17.84 -19.54
CA GLY A 218 21.64 -17.42 -20.92
C GLY A 218 21.83 -18.61 -21.87
N GLN A 219 22.51 -19.68 -21.43
CA GLN A 219 22.66 -20.90 -22.24
C GLN A 219 21.33 -21.65 -22.39
N GLN A 220 20.50 -21.70 -21.34
CA GLN A 220 19.15 -22.26 -21.44
C GLN A 220 18.30 -21.48 -22.46
N LEU A 221 18.41 -20.14 -22.47
CA LEU A 221 17.72 -19.29 -23.43
C LEU A 221 18.22 -19.51 -24.86
N LEU A 222 19.54 -19.62 -25.07
CA LEU A 222 20.13 -19.93 -26.39
C LEU A 222 19.71 -21.34 -26.89
N ASN A 223 19.47 -22.29 -25.99
CA ASN A 223 18.99 -23.61 -26.38
C ASN A 223 17.52 -23.58 -26.85
N LEU A 224 16.72 -22.60 -26.42
CA LEU A 224 15.35 -22.39 -26.90
C LEU A 224 15.35 -21.70 -28.28
N ASP A 225 16.20 -20.68 -28.45
CA ASP A 225 16.39 -20.02 -29.74
C ASP A 225 17.89 -19.95 -30.12
N PRO A 226 18.41 -20.97 -30.83
CA PRO A 226 19.81 -21.01 -31.26
C PRO A 226 20.19 -19.94 -32.30
N THR A 227 19.20 -19.29 -32.91
CA THR A 227 19.41 -18.28 -33.96
C THR A 227 19.58 -16.87 -33.41
N ASN A 228 19.29 -16.67 -32.13
CA ASN A 228 19.39 -15.37 -31.49
C ASN A 228 20.85 -14.93 -31.29
N GLU A 229 21.33 -14.04 -32.17
CA GLU A 229 22.69 -13.51 -32.12
C GLU A 229 22.92 -12.60 -30.90
N GLU A 230 21.90 -11.89 -30.41
CA GLU A 230 22.03 -11.01 -29.24
C GLU A 230 22.42 -11.81 -27.98
N ILE A 231 21.81 -12.98 -27.78
CA ILE A 231 22.12 -13.87 -26.65
C ILE A 231 23.54 -14.43 -26.76
N LYS A 232 24.00 -14.77 -27.98
CA LYS A 232 25.37 -15.24 -28.20
C LYS A 232 26.39 -14.18 -27.79
N VAL A 233 26.16 -12.93 -28.21
CA VAL A 233 27.00 -11.78 -27.83
C VAL A 233 27.00 -11.58 -26.31
N LEU A 234 25.83 -11.64 -25.69
CA LEU A 234 25.68 -11.50 -24.23
C LEU A 234 26.44 -12.60 -23.47
N LEU A 235 26.32 -13.86 -23.89
CA LEU A 235 27.04 -14.98 -23.28
C LEU A 235 28.56 -14.86 -23.43
N ASP A 236 29.05 -14.41 -24.58
CA ASP A 236 30.47 -14.19 -24.79
C ASP A 236 31.01 -13.06 -23.91
N LEU A 237 30.23 -11.99 -23.70
CA LEU A 237 30.55 -10.95 -22.73
C LEU A 237 30.65 -11.53 -21.31
N PHE A 238 29.65 -12.31 -20.87
CA PHE A 238 29.63 -12.89 -19.52
C PHE A 238 30.81 -13.84 -19.30
N ARG A 239 31.14 -14.67 -20.31
CA ARG A 239 32.30 -15.57 -20.27
C ARG A 239 33.60 -14.80 -20.15
N ARG A 240 33.79 -13.71 -20.91
CA ARG A 240 34.99 -12.85 -20.80
C ARG A 240 35.11 -12.20 -19.42
N LEU A 241 34.03 -11.62 -18.92
CA LEU A 241 33.99 -10.99 -17.59
C LEU A 241 34.26 -11.99 -16.47
N ARG A 242 33.85 -13.25 -16.63
CA ARG A 242 34.10 -14.31 -15.65
C ARG A 242 35.58 -14.58 -15.44
N PHE A 243 36.42 -14.43 -16.47
CA PHE A 243 37.87 -14.56 -16.33
C PHE A 243 38.53 -13.34 -15.68
N GLN A 244 37.86 -12.18 -15.69
CA GLN A 244 38.38 -10.93 -15.13
C GLN A 244 38.00 -10.73 -13.65
N ARG A 245 36.86 -11.29 -13.20
CA ARG A 245 36.38 -11.14 -11.82
C ARG A 245 36.85 -12.30 -10.94
N SER A 246 37.34 -11.98 -9.75
CA SER A 246 37.73 -12.96 -8.71
C SER A 246 36.59 -13.37 -7.78
N SER A 247 35.55 -12.53 -7.65
CA SER A 247 34.38 -12.78 -6.78
C SER A 247 33.17 -13.25 -7.59
N ASN A 248 32.44 -14.23 -7.05
CA ASN A 248 31.17 -14.72 -7.59
C ASN A 248 30.18 -14.84 -6.42
N PRO A 249 29.40 -13.78 -6.12
CA PRO A 249 28.42 -13.83 -5.05
C PRO A 249 27.30 -14.84 -5.37
N ASP A 250 26.81 -15.52 -4.33
CA ASP A 250 25.66 -16.41 -4.43
C ASP A 250 24.37 -15.60 -4.47
N ILE A 251 23.68 -15.65 -5.61
CA ILE A 251 22.41 -14.93 -5.79
C ILE A 251 21.23 -15.65 -5.13
N PHE A 252 21.33 -16.96 -4.87
CA PHE A 252 20.21 -17.77 -4.34
C PHE A 252 20.01 -17.58 -2.82
N THR A 253 21.06 -17.17 -2.11
CA THR A 253 20.98 -16.93 -0.66
C THR A 253 20.85 -15.43 -0.40
N LEU A 254 19.73 -15.01 0.19
CA LEU A 254 19.51 -13.60 0.56
C LEU A 254 20.67 -13.07 1.41
N ASN A 255 21.14 -11.85 1.11
CA ASN A 255 22.31 -11.27 1.76
C ASN A 255 22.17 -11.28 3.30
N LYS A 256 23.22 -11.73 3.98
CA LYS A 256 23.32 -11.81 5.44
C LYS A 256 23.58 -10.45 6.09
N GLU A 257 24.20 -9.52 5.37
CA GLU A 257 24.39 -8.17 5.88
C GLU A 257 23.03 -7.51 6.12
N SER A 258 22.88 -6.95 7.31
CA SER A 258 21.67 -6.27 7.75
C SER A 258 22.03 -5.07 8.59
N SER A 259 21.33 -3.96 8.37
CA SER A 259 21.42 -2.81 9.26
C SER A 259 20.88 -3.15 10.66
N LYS A 260 21.28 -2.38 11.69
CA LYS A 260 20.66 -2.51 13.04
C LYS A 260 19.14 -2.33 13.00
N PHE A 261 18.66 -1.45 12.12
CA PHE A 261 17.23 -1.24 11.90
C PHE A 261 16.53 -2.53 11.45
N GLU A 262 17.09 -3.20 10.45
CA GLU A 262 16.56 -4.46 9.94
C GLU A 262 16.54 -5.59 10.98
N THR A 263 17.64 -5.77 11.72
CA THR A 263 17.74 -6.82 12.74
C THR A 263 16.75 -6.60 13.89
N LEU A 264 16.52 -5.35 14.28
CA LEU A 264 15.51 -4.99 15.28
C LEU A 264 14.08 -5.21 14.77
N CYS A 265 13.79 -4.89 13.51
CA CYS A 265 12.48 -5.19 12.92
C CYS A 265 12.18 -6.69 12.88
N ARG A 266 13.20 -7.53 12.68
CA ARG A 266 13.08 -8.99 12.75
C ARG A 266 13.04 -9.54 14.18
N GLY A 267 13.40 -8.73 15.19
CA GLY A 267 13.49 -9.17 16.58
C GLY A 267 14.66 -10.12 16.84
N GLU A 268 15.71 -10.06 16.02
CA GLU A 268 16.91 -10.91 16.16
C GLU A 268 17.82 -10.46 17.31
N VAL A 269 17.68 -9.20 17.73
CA VAL A 269 18.53 -8.56 18.74
C VAL A 269 17.65 -8.04 19.88
N ASP A 270 17.99 -8.42 21.11
CA ASP A 270 17.52 -7.78 22.32
C ASP A 270 18.72 -7.18 23.06
N GLU A 271 18.96 -5.88 22.87
CA GLU A 271 20.09 -5.17 23.51
C GLU A 271 19.79 -4.81 24.99
N ARG A 272 18.63 -5.21 25.53
CA ARG A 272 18.33 -5.02 26.96
C ARG A 272 19.29 -5.85 27.80
N THR A 273 19.94 -5.22 28.76
CA THR A 273 20.72 -5.94 29.78
C THR A 273 19.82 -6.91 30.56
N SER A 274 20.38 -8.01 31.07
CA SER A 274 19.60 -8.97 31.88
C SER A 274 18.99 -8.33 33.14
N LYS A 275 19.63 -7.26 33.66
CA LYS A 275 19.06 -6.44 34.74
C LYS A 275 17.78 -5.74 34.27
N ARG A 276 17.79 -5.16 33.07
CA ARG A 276 16.63 -4.47 32.49
C ARG A 276 15.50 -5.42 32.11
N GLN A 277 15.82 -6.59 31.55
CA GLN A 277 14.83 -7.65 31.31
C GLN A 277 14.06 -8.04 32.59
N ARG A 278 14.68 -7.88 33.76
CA ARG A 278 14.08 -8.16 35.08
C ARG A 278 13.46 -6.93 35.77
N ALA A 279 13.69 -5.72 35.25
CA ALA A 279 13.37 -4.46 35.93
C ALA A 279 12.23 -3.66 35.27
N LEU A 280 11.34 -4.31 34.52
CA LEU A 280 10.14 -3.66 33.98
C LEU A 280 9.35 -3.01 35.12
N SER A 281 9.39 -1.68 35.18
CA SER A 281 8.74 -0.90 36.22
C SER A 281 7.41 -0.36 35.70
N CYS A 282 6.34 -1.10 35.95
CA CYS A 282 4.98 -0.63 35.74
C CYS A 282 4.49 0.11 37.00
N ARG A 283 3.86 1.26 36.82
CA ARG A 283 3.30 2.05 37.92
C ARG A 283 2.06 2.82 37.51
N TYR A 284 1.25 3.17 38.50
CA TYR A 284 0.22 4.19 38.35
C TYR A 284 0.85 5.57 38.57
N SER A 285 0.82 6.41 37.54
CA SER A 285 1.44 7.73 37.53
C SER A 285 0.37 8.82 37.57
N THR A 286 0.60 9.83 38.41
CA THR A 286 -0.28 11.01 38.51
C THR A 286 0.18 12.14 37.59
N GLY A 287 1.11 11.89 36.65
CA GLY A 287 1.64 12.93 35.75
C GLY A 287 2.38 14.05 36.51
N GLY A 288 3.16 13.68 37.52
CA GLY A 288 3.86 14.66 38.37
C GLY A 288 2.96 15.37 39.39
N GLY A 289 1.91 14.70 39.87
CA GLY A 289 0.96 15.28 40.85
C GLY A 289 -0.15 16.11 40.22
N ASN A 290 -0.50 15.85 38.96
CA ASN A 290 -1.61 16.52 38.29
C ASN A 290 -2.95 16.16 38.97
N PRO A 291 -3.72 17.15 39.47
CA PRO A 291 -4.99 16.88 40.15
C PRO A 291 -5.99 16.06 39.33
N ARG A 292 -5.95 16.15 37.99
CA ARG A 292 -6.83 15.40 37.08
C ARG A 292 -6.50 13.90 37.00
N LEU A 293 -5.30 13.50 37.42
CA LEU A 293 -4.82 12.11 37.40
C LEU A 293 -4.69 11.51 38.80
N MET A 294 -5.18 12.19 39.84
CA MET A 294 -5.12 11.67 41.22
C MET A 294 -6.03 10.47 41.43
N TYR A 295 -7.26 10.52 40.90
CA TYR A 295 -8.24 9.43 41.01
C TYR A 295 -8.19 8.45 39.84
N PRO A 296 -7.94 8.89 38.59
CA PRO A 296 -7.65 7.99 37.48
C PRO A 296 -6.17 8.11 37.05
N PRO A 297 -5.21 7.57 37.82
CA PRO A 297 -3.81 7.62 37.44
C PRO A 297 -3.56 6.82 36.16
N VAL A 298 -2.62 7.28 35.35
CA VAL A 298 -2.26 6.62 34.09
C VAL A 298 -1.38 5.41 34.36
N LYS A 299 -1.59 4.33 33.60
CA LYS A 299 -0.72 3.15 33.62
C LYS A 299 0.56 3.48 32.85
N GLU A 300 1.66 3.61 33.56
CA GLU A 300 2.97 3.98 33.04
C GLU A 300 3.93 2.78 33.12
N GLU A 301 4.66 2.50 32.05
CA GLU A 301 5.70 1.48 31.97
C GLU A 301 6.98 2.12 31.40
N VAL A 302 8.11 1.91 32.08
CA VAL A 302 9.40 2.41 31.60
C VAL A 302 10.05 1.36 30.69
N GLU A 303 10.03 1.63 29.39
CA GLU A 303 10.60 0.75 28.36
C GLU A 303 12.13 0.93 28.29
N TRP A 304 12.59 2.18 28.36
CA TRP A 304 14.02 2.53 28.32
C TRP A 304 14.39 3.67 29.30
N ASP A 305 15.59 3.63 29.88
CA ASP A 305 16.02 4.61 30.90
C ASP A 305 16.67 5.82 30.24
N GLU A 306 17.62 5.60 29.33
CA GLU A 306 18.41 6.64 28.66
C GLU A 306 18.61 6.30 27.18
N PRO A 307 17.89 6.96 26.25
CA PRO A 307 16.91 8.01 26.48
C PRO A 307 15.68 7.45 27.19
N ARG A 308 15.03 8.27 28.01
CA ARG A 308 13.85 7.81 28.75
C ARG A 308 12.67 7.58 27.80
N ILE A 309 12.32 6.32 27.58
CA ILE A 309 11.20 5.89 26.75
C ILE A 309 10.13 5.31 27.67
N ILE A 310 8.94 5.89 27.62
CA ILE A 310 7.82 5.54 28.49
C ILE A 310 6.66 5.05 27.63
N ARG A 311 6.09 3.90 27.97
CA ARG A 311 4.80 3.46 27.43
C ARG A 311 3.68 3.81 28.42
N TYR A 312 2.62 4.40 27.90
CA TYR A 312 1.37 4.54 28.62
C TYR A 312 0.33 3.59 28.06
N HIS A 313 -0.37 2.86 28.93
CA HIS A 313 -1.42 1.91 28.54
C HIS A 313 -2.81 2.54 28.70
N ASP A 314 -3.74 2.13 27.84
CA ASP A 314 -5.16 2.49 27.88
C ASP A 314 -5.40 4.02 27.89
N ILE A 315 -4.61 4.77 27.11
CA ILE A 315 -4.68 6.24 27.07
C ILE A 315 -5.74 6.78 26.12
N ILE A 316 -6.29 5.94 25.23
CA ILE A 316 -7.36 6.29 24.30
C ILE A 316 -8.33 5.12 24.19
N SER A 317 -9.63 5.41 24.18
CA SER A 317 -10.67 4.39 24.06
C SER A 317 -10.92 3.99 22.60
N ASP A 318 -11.50 2.80 22.40
CA ASP A 318 -11.92 2.35 21.06
C ASP A 318 -12.87 3.33 20.38
N ARG A 319 -13.78 3.94 21.14
CA ARG A 319 -14.71 4.95 20.59
C ARG A 319 -13.98 6.19 20.09
N GLU A 320 -12.99 6.67 20.83
CA GLU A 320 -12.17 7.81 20.40
C GLU A 320 -11.35 7.45 19.16
N ILE A 321 -10.74 6.25 19.13
CA ILE A 321 -10.00 5.73 17.98
C ILE A 321 -10.87 5.73 16.72
N GLU A 322 -12.08 5.18 16.78
CA GLU A 322 -12.95 5.09 15.60
C GLU A 322 -13.44 6.47 15.14
N ILE A 323 -13.68 7.42 16.06
CA ILE A 323 -13.97 8.81 15.69
C ILE A 323 -12.79 9.43 14.95
N LEU A 324 -11.56 9.26 15.45
CA LEU A 324 -10.35 9.77 14.78
C LEU A 324 -10.20 9.16 13.38
N LYS A 325 -10.34 7.85 13.22
CA LYS A 325 -10.28 7.20 11.90
C LYS A 325 -11.33 7.75 10.95
N ASN A 326 -12.58 7.87 11.39
CA ASN A 326 -13.69 8.35 10.55
C ASN A 326 -13.47 9.77 10.04
N ILE A 327 -13.01 10.70 10.88
CA ILE A 327 -12.73 12.07 10.44
C ILE A 327 -11.43 12.16 9.62
N SER A 328 -10.50 11.23 9.79
CA SER A 328 -9.26 11.19 9.02
C SER A 328 -9.42 10.63 7.61
N ARG A 329 -10.20 9.56 7.41
CA ARG A 329 -10.39 8.87 6.12
C ARG A 329 -10.57 9.77 4.89
N PRO A 330 -11.48 10.77 4.90
CA PRO A 330 -11.68 11.62 3.72
C PRO A 330 -10.55 12.62 3.48
N LEU A 331 -9.68 12.83 4.47
CA LEU A 331 -8.60 13.82 4.45
C LEU A 331 -7.20 13.17 4.33
N LEU A 332 -7.12 11.84 4.32
CA LEU A 332 -5.86 11.13 4.17
C LEU A 332 -5.21 11.46 2.83
N SER A 333 -3.95 11.87 2.90
CA SER A 333 -3.11 12.13 1.74
C SER A 333 -1.71 11.59 1.99
N ARG A 334 -0.91 11.44 0.92
CA ARG A 334 0.46 10.96 1.02
C ARG A 334 1.23 11.76 2.06
N SER A 335 1.80 11.04 3.04
CA SER A 335 2.58 11.67 4.09
C SER A 335 3.89 12.24 3.55
N LEU A 336 4.25 13.42 4.06
CA LEU A 336 5.51 14.10 3.72
C LEU A 336 6.60 13.75 4.72
N THR A 337 7.84 13.73 4.24
CA THR A 337 9.06 13.88 5.02
C THR A 337 9.47 15.35 5.04
N THR A 338 10.56 15.69 5.72
CA THR A 338 11.15 17.05 5.71
C THR A 338 11.55 17.51 4.31
N GLU A 339 11.82 16.57 3.40
CA GLU A 339 12.17 16.82 1.99
C GLU A 339 10.96 16.65 1.04
N GLY A 340 9.75 16.46 1.57
CA GLY A 340 8.53 16.24 0.81
C GLY A 340 8.17 14.76 0.65
N VAL A 341 7.46 14.40 -0.43
CA VAL A 341 7.06 13.01 -0.69
C VAL A 341 8.31 12.18 -1.00
N SER A 342 8.63 11.21 -0.14
CA SER A 342 9.78 10.32 -0.33
C SER A 342 9.36 8.83 -0.28
N LYS A 343 10.20 7.95 -0.85
CA LYS A 343 10.12 6.50 -0.67
C LYS A 343 10.41 6.08 0.77
N ASP A 344 11.13 6.91 1.53
CA ASP A 344 11.55 6.67 2.92
C ASP A 344 10.38 6.60 3.91
N ARG A 345 9.26 7.20 3.52
CA ARG A 345 8.02 7.19 4.31
C ARG A 345 6.84 6.80 3.45
N THR A 346 6.32 5.60 3.70
CA THR A 346 5.17 5.05 2.96
C THR A 346 3.98 4.94 3.89
N SER A 347 3.28 6.06 4.05
CA SER A 347 2.05 6.20 4.83
C SER A 347 1.19 7.30 4.23
N GLN A 348 -0.09 7.30 4.59
CA GLN A 348 -0.96 8.46 4.44
C GLN A 348 -1.22 9.10 5.80
N GLY A 349 -1.42 10.41 5.84
CA GLY A 349 -1.68 11.10 7.09
C GLY A 349 -2.42 12.42 6.92
N VAL A 350 -2.90 12.93 8.05
CA VAL A 350 -3.64 14.19 8.15
C VAL A 350 -3.42 14.82 9.52
N PHE A 351 -3.30 16.15 9.56
CA PHE A 351 -3.32 16.92 10.79
C PHE A 351 -4.76 17.23 11.18
N LEU A 352 -5.17 16.78 12.36
CA LEU A 352 -6.47 17.06 12.93
C LEU A 352 -6.36 18.20 13.95
N MET A 353 -7.19 19.21 13.76
CA MET A 353 -7.24 20.40 14.62
C MET A 353 -8.07 20.14 15.88
N GLU A 354 -7.89 20.99 16.90
CA GLU A 354 -8.57 20.89 18.20
C GLU A 354 -9.97 21.53 18.21
N ASP A 355 -10.52 21.88 17.05
CA ASP A 355 -11.93 22.21 16.86
C ASP A 355 -12.83 20.97 17.08
N ASN A 356 -12.33 19.79 16.75
CA ASN A 356 -12.95 18.53 17.12
C ASN A 356 -12.77 18.24 18.62
N ILE A 357 -13.89 18.05 19.32
CA ILE A 357 -13.90 17.85 20.77
C ILE A 357 -13.11 16.61 21.22
N VAL A 358 -13.04 15.55 20.41
CA VAL A 358 -12.26 14.34 20.73
C VAL A 358 -10.78 14.63 20.64
N VAL A 359 -10.34 15.32 19.59
CA VAL A 359 -8.94 15.73 19.41
C VAL A 359 -8.51 16.64 20.56
N ALA A 360 -9.33 17.64 20.91
CA ALA A 360 -9.07 18.55 22.02
C ALA A 360 -8.91 17.83 23.37
N ARG A 361 -9.76 16.82 23.64
CA ARG A 361 -9.68 16.00 24.86
C ARG A 361 -8.41 15.15 24.90
N ILE A 362 -8.03 14.55 23.77
CA ILE A 362 -6.79 13.77 23.66
C ILE A 362 -5.57 14.67 23.90
N SER A 363 -5.49 15.82 23.24
CA SER A 363 -4.41 16.79 23.50
C SER A 363 -4.33 17.23 24.95
N GLN A 364 -5.49 17.48 25.59
CA GLN A 364 -5.53 17.83 27.01
C GLN A 364 -5.04 16.69 27.91
N ARG A 365 -5.36 15.44 27.55
CA ARG A 365 -4.89 14.24 28.25
C ARG A 365 -3.37 14.10 28.12
N ILE A 366 -2.81 14.34 26.93
CA ILE A 366 -1.36 14.34 26.69
C ILE A 366 -0.67 15.40 27.56
N GLU A 367 -1.20 16.63 27.62
CA GLU A 367 -0.68 17.66 28.54
C GLU A 367 -0.75 17.21 30.00
N ASN A 368 -1.86 16.61 30.42
CA ASN A 368 -2.01 16.18 31.82
C ASN A 368 -1.01 15.09 32.20
N ILE A 369 -0.73 14.15 31.29
CA ILE A 369 0.17 13.00 31.51
C ILE A 369 1.63 13.45 31.48
N THR A 370 2.01 14.24 30.47
CA THR A 370 3.41 14.62 30.25
C THR A 370 3.85 15.82 31.10
N GLY A 371 2.90 16.61 31.58
CA GLY A 371 3.15 17.91 32.23
C GLY A 371 3.50 19.02 31.25
N LEU A 372 3.72 18.72 29.96
CA LEU A 372 4.10 19.69 28.94
C LEU A 372 2.86 20.41 28.39
N SER A 373 2.98 21.72 28.17
CA SER A 373 1.91 22.54 27.63
C SER A 373 1.57 22.12 26.20
N LYS A 374 0.28 21.93 25.89
CA LYS A 374 -0.16 21.66 24.51
C LYS A 374 -0.24 22.92 23.64
N LYS A 375 -0.11 24.13 24.21
CA LYS A 375 -0.35 25.40 23.50
C LYS A 375 0.57 25.61 22.30
N SER A 376 1.81 25.15 22.42
CA SER A 376 2.84 25.22 21.36
C SER A 376 2.98 23.91 20.60
N ALA A 377 2.18 22.89 20.92
CA ALA A 377 2.26 21.59 20.26
C ALA A 377 1.58 21.62 18.89
N GLU A 378 2.07 20.81 17.96
CA GLU A 378 1.46 20.65 16.64
C GLU A 378 0.06 20.02 16.76
N SER A 379 -0.75 20.17 15.72
CA SER A 379 -2.03 19.45 15.58
C SER A 379 -1.82 17.92 15.64
N LEU A 380 -2.84 17.18 16.05
CA LEU A 380 -2.72 15.72 16.18
C LEU A 380 -2.59 15.10 14.79
N PHE A 381 -1.48 14.42 14.53
CA PHE A 381 -1.16 13.90 13.22
C PHE A 381 -1.49 12.41 13.11
N VAL A 382 -2.63 12.10 12.50
CA VAL A 382 -3.14 10.73 12.31
C VAL A 382 -2.56 10.15 11.03
N GLN A 383 -2.13 8.89 11.08
CA GLN A 383 -1.50 8.19 9.98
C GLN A 383 -2.01 6.76 9.81
N ASN A 384 -2.07 6.30 8.57
CA ASN A 384 -2.27 4.91 8.20
C ASN A 384 -1.13 4.42 7.30
N TYR A 385 -0.68 3.18 7.51
CA TYR A 385 0.37 2.55 6.70
C TYR A 385 -0.22 1.55 5.71
N GLY A 386 0.27 1.59 4.47
CA GLY A 386 -0.05 0.67 3.39
C GLY A 386 0.80 -0.59 3.34
N ILE A 387 0.83 -1.26 2.20
CA ILE A 387 1.58 -2.51 1.99
C ILE A 387 3.07 -2.24 2.16
N GLY A 388 3.71 -2.95 3.10
CA GLY A 388 5.11 -2.68 3.45
C GLY A 388 5.35 -1.25 3.93
N GLY A 389 4.31 -0.55 4.39
CA GLY A 389 4.39 0.83 4.83
C GLY A 389 5.38 0.97 5.99
N ARG A 390 6.39 1.83 5.83
CA ARG A 390 7.46 2.07 6.80
C ARG A 390 7.76 3.55 6.95
N TYR A 391 8.57 3.86 7.96
CA TYR A 391 9.29 5.13 8.05
C TYR A 391 10.75 4.80 8.39
N GLU A 392 11.67 5.16 7.50
CA GLU A 392 13.12 5.03 7.72
C GLU A 392 13.61 5.67 9.03
N PRO A 393 14.76 5.24 9.58
CA PRO A 393 15.38 5.84 10.76
C PRO A 393 15.60 7.35 10.63
N HIS A 394 14.95 8.13 11.49
CA HIS A 394 14.98 9.59 11.50
C HIS A 394 14.98 10.16 12.93
N TYR A 395 15.18 11.47 13.01
CA TYR A 395 14.94 12.27 14.21
C TYR A 395 13.68 13.10 14.00
N ASP A 396 12.88 13.24 15.06
CA ASP A 396 11.73 14.14 15.01
C ASP A 396 12.14 15.62 15.07
N GLU A 397 13.33 15.92 15.61
CA GLU A 397 13.90 17.26 15.73
C GLU A 397 15.22 17.39 14.97
N LEU A 398 15.39 18.50 14.23
CA LEU A 398 16.53 18.73 13.33
C LEU A 398 17.40 19.94 13.71
N GLY A 399 17.19 20.54 14.88
CA GLY A 399 18.00 21.64 15.43
C GLY A 399 17.46 23.04 15.14
N TYR A 400 16.14 23.22 15.01
CA TYR A 400 15.54 24.53 14.73
C TYR A 400 15.32 25.39 15.99
N GLU A 401 15.32 26.72 15.84
CA GLU A 401 14.83 27.64 16.87
C GLU A 401 13.33 27.35 17.10
N ASN A 402 12.98 26.87 18.30
CA ASN A 402 11.69 26.26 18.64
C ASN A 402 11.45 24.82 18.10
N GLY A 403 12.45 23.96 18.24
CA GLY A 403 12.33 22.53 17.94
C GLY A 403 11.29 21.75 18.77
N ARG A 404 10.98 20.54 18.32
CA ARG A 404 10.14 19.53 18.95
C ARG A 404 10.87 18.92 20.15
N ILE A 405 10.49 19.35 21.35
CA ILE A 405 11.08 18.89 22.60
C ILE A 405 10.76 17.42 22.93
N ALA A 406 9.59 16.95 22.51
CA ALA A 406 9.11 15.61 22.82
C ALA A 406 8.11 15.09 21.80
N THR A 407 8.00 13.77 21.72
CA THR A 407 7.05 13.07 20.86
C THR A 407 6.16 12.16 21.68
N PHE A 408 4.86 12.18 21.37
CA PHE A 408 3.86 11.28 21.93
C PHE A 408 3.17 10.53 20.79
N LEU A 409 3.52 9.26 20.62
CA LEU A 409 3.04 8.37 19.55
C LEU A 409 1.96 7.43 20.10
N ILE A 410 0.73 7.56 19.63
CA ILE A 410 -0.42 6.74 20.00
C ILE A 410 -0.60 5.61 18.99
N TYR A 411 -0.76 4.37 19.47
CA TYR A 411 -1.16 3.23 18.65
C TYR A 411 -2.68 3.07 18.64
N MET A 412 -3.30 3.16 17.47
CA MET A 412 -4.75 3.09 17.27
C MET A 412 -5.23 1.76 16.66
N SER A 413 -4.31 0.84 16.43
CA SER A 413 -4.60 -0.53 16.03
C SER A 413 -3.54 -1.49 16.59
N ASP A 414 -3.94 -2.75 16.74
CA ASP A 414 -3.01 -3.85 16.93
C ASP A 414 -2.44 -4.26 15.57
N VAL A 415 -1.17 -4.61 15.54
CA VAL A 415 -0.48 -5.09 14.34
C VAL A 415 -0.03 -6.51 14.63
N GLU A 416 -0.45 -7.46 13.78
CA GLU A 416 -0.20 -8.88 14.01
C GLU A 416 1.29 -9.20 13.86
N ILE A 417 1.91 -8.75 12.75
CA ILE A 417 3.33 -8.96 12.48
C ILE A 417 3.96 -7.71 11.86
N GLY A 418 5.12 -7.33 12.39
CA GLY A 418 5.84 -6.14 11.97
C GLY A 418 5.29 -4.86 12.58
N GLY A 419 5.50 -3.71 11.92
CA GLY A 419 4.93 -2.43 12.34
C GLY A 419 5.50 -1.84 13.64
N ALA A 420 6.51 -2.46 14.27
CA ALA A 420 7.14 -1.97 15.50
C ALA A 420 7.77 -0.58 15.31
N THR A 421 7.81 0.19 16.40
CA THR A 421 8.65 1.39 16.49
C THR A 421 9.97 0.99 17.12
N VAL A 422 11.07 1.22 16.42
CA VAL A 422 12.41 0.80 16.86
C VAL A 422 13.33 1.99 17.03
N PHE A 423 14.27 1.91 17.96
CA PHE A 423 15.33 2.90 18.17
C PHE A 423 16.68 2.24 17.89
N PRO A 424 17.21 2.33 16.65
CA PRO A 424 18.35 1.52 16.20
C PRO A 424 19.65 1.70 16.99
N ASP A 425 19.88 2.89 17.55
CA ASP A 425 21.13 3.20 18.22
C ASP A 425 21.20 2.66 19.66
N VAL A 426 20.04 2.40 20.27
CA VAL A 426 19.91 1.86 21.64
C VAL A 426 19.24 0.47 21.70
N GLY A 427 18.84 -0.08 20.55
CA GLY A 427 18.31 -1.44 20.46
C GLY A 427 16.90 -1.65 21.02
N VAL A 428 16.09 -0.58 21.11
CA VAL A 428 14.73 -0.67 21.66
C VAL A 428 13.74 -1.09 20.56
N VAL A 429 12.84 -2.02 20.90
CA VAL A 429 11.76 -2.47 20.01
C VAL A 429 10.42 -2.36 20.73
N LEU A 430 9.53 -1.51 20.20
CA LEU A 430 8.21 -1.24 20.75
C LEU A 430 7.15 -1.79 19.82
N LYS A 431 6.54 -2.92 20.20
CA LYS A 431 5.42 -3.48 19.45
C LYS A 431 4.18 -2.57 19.57
N PRO A 432 3.43 -2.36 18.48
CA PRO A 432 2.16 -1.63 18.53
C PRO A 432 1.17 -2.38 19.41
N LYS A 433 0.48 -1.64 20.29
CA LYS A 433 -0.60 -2.18 21.10
C LYS A 433 -1.71 -1.14 21.12
N LYS A 434 -2.89 -1.48 20.60
CA LYS A 434 -4.01 -0.57 20.48
C LYS A 434 -4.35 0.08 21.82
N GLY A 435 -4.61 1.37 21.79
CA GLY A 435 -4.96 2.15 22.98
C GLY A 435 -3.76 2.55 23.84
N SER A 436 -2.54 2.08 23.54
CA SER A 436 -1.31 2.53 24.20
C SER A 436 -0.64 3.68 23.46
N ALA A 437 0.28 4.36 24.14
CA ALA A 437 1.16 5.35 23.53
C ALA A 437 2.58 5.21 24.04
N VAL A 438 3.53 5.73 23.26
CA VAL A 438 4.95 5.81 23.62
C VAL A 438 5.34 7.28 23.64
N PHE A 439 6.10 7.65 24.65
CA PHE A 439 6.60 8.99 24.88
C PHE A 439 8.11 9.00 25.08
N TRP A 440 8.79 9.93 24.44
CA TRP A 440 10.21 10.22 24.64
C TRP A 440 10.47 11.72 24.42
N PHE A 441 11.60 12.19 24.96
CA PHE A 441 12.10 13.53 24.69
C PHE A 441 13.09 13.47 23.53
N ASN A 442 12.94 14.35 22.54
CA ASN A 442 13.90 14.45 21.42
C ASN A 442 15.12 15.31 21.79
N LEU A 443 14.98 16.15 22.81
CA LEU A 443 16.03 17.04 23.30
C LEU A 443 16.44 16.66 24.73
N ARG A 444 17.75 16.72 24.99
CA ARG A 444 18.35 16.68 26.34
C ARG A 444 17.96 17.92 27.15
N LYS A 445 18.23 17.94 28.46
CA LYS A 445 17.87 19.11 29.27
C LYS A 445 18.72 20.34 28.95
N ASN A 446 19.91 20.17 28.39
CA ASN A 446 20.73 21.24 27.83
C ASN A 446 20.18 21.82 26.50
N GLY A 447 19.10 21.25 25.93
CA GLY A 447 18.48 21.68 24.68
C GLY A 447 19.06 21.06 23.40
N ASN A 448 20.14 20.28 23.49
CA ASN A 448 20.71 19.59 22.34
C ASN A 448 19.85 18.38 21.92
N VAL A 449 19.84 18.07 20.62
CA VAL A 449 19.19 16.86 20.10
C VAL A 449 19.81 15.62 20.73
N ASP A 450 18.97 14.74 21.26
CA ASP A 450 19.42 13.46 21.78
C ASP A 450 19.56 12.46 20.63
N LEU A 451 20.80 12.23 20.20
CA LEU A 451 21.10 11.32 19.08
C LEU A 451 20.66 9.86 19.36
N ASN A 452 20.43 9.48 20.62
CA ASN A 452 19.92 8.15 20.95
C ASN A 452 18.42 7.99 20.66
N THR A 453 17.73 9.05 20.24
CA THR A 453 16.29 9.05 19.91
C THR A 453 16.01 8.82 18.43
N LYS A 454 17.05 8.49 17.65
CA LYS A 454 16.88 8.05 16.27
C LYS A 454 15.93 6.86 16.27
N HIS A 455 14.82 6.97 15.54
CA HIS A 455 13.78 5.97 15.57
C HIS A 455 13.17 5.75 14.19
N ALA A 456 12.52 4.62 14.03
CA ALA A 456 11.96 4.17 12.76
C ALA A 456 10.66 3.40 12.99
N GLY A 457 9.80 3.37 11.97
CA GLY A 457 8.66 2.48 11.91
C GLY A 457 8.97 1.30 11.01
N CYS A 458 9.08 0.10 11.57
CA CYS A 458 9.25 -1.14 10.81
C CYS A 458 8.08 -1.34 9.83
N PRO A 459 8.33 -1.92 8.64
CA PRO A 459 7.27 -2.25 7.70
C PRO A 459 6.20 -3.13 8.34
N VAL A 460 4.93 -2.87 8.03
CA VAL A 460 3.83 -3.76 8.43
C VAL A 460 3.85 -5.00 7.54
N LEU A 461 4.12 -6.16 8.13
CA LEU A 461 4.10 -7.44 7.41
C LEU A 461 2.68 -8.00 7.34
N ARG A 462 1.93 -7.90 8.44
CA ARG A 462 0.55 -8.38 8.54
C ARG A 462 -0.28 -7.52 9.48
N GLY A 463 -1.49 -7.17 9.04
CA GLY A 463 -2.44 -6.35 9.77
C GLY A 463 -2.53 -4.92 9.24
N ASN A 464 -3.19 -4.04 10.01
CA ASN A 464 -3.41 -2.64 9.67
C ASN A 464 -2.80 -1.76 10.77
N LYS A 465 -1.90 -0.84 10.42
CA LYS A 465 -1.25 0.07 11.37
C LYS A 465 -1.83 1.48 11.26
N TRP A 466 -2.51 1.89 12.32
CA TRP A 466 -2.96 3.26 12.55
C TRP A 466 -2.22 3.84 13.75
N VAL A 467 -1.72 5.06 13.60
CA VAL A 467 -1.06 5.80 14.68
C VAL A 467 -1.47 7.26 14.70
N ALA A 468 -1.33 7.91 15.84
CA ALA A 468 -1.48 9.36 15.96
C ALA A 468 -0.28 9.96 16.69
N ASN A 469 0.42 10.90 16.06
CA ASN A 469 1.56 11.61 16.63
C ASN A 469 1.14 12.97 17.17
N LYS A 470 1.66 13.32 18.34
CA LYS A 470 1.64 14.68 18.87
C LYS A 470 3.08 15.10 19.14
N TRP A 471 3.54 16.08 18.39
CA TRP A 471 4.84 16.72 18.61
C TRP A 471 4.65 17.97 19.47
N ILE A 472 5.46 18.09 20.51
CA ILE A 472 5.41 19.19 21.47
C ILE A 472 6.66 20.03 21.25
N HIS A 473 6.51 21.36 21.16
CA HIS A 473 7.64 22.27 20.95
C HIS A 473 8.24 22.77 22.27
N VAL A 474 9.48 23.27 22.18
CA VAL A 474 10.23 23.87 23.31
C VAL A 474 9.52 25.11 23.87
N PHE A 475 8.98 25.98 23.00
CA PHE A 475 8.34 27.22 23.43
C PHE A 475 7.15 26.96 24.37
N GLY A 476 7.02 27.73 25.45
CA GLY A 476 5.97 27.57 26.44
C GLY A 476 6.20 26.44 27.45
N GLN A 477 7.41 25.84 27.46
CA GLN A 477 7.81 24.81 28.42
C GLN A 477 8.85 25.30 29.44
N GLU A 478 9.25 26.57 29.41
CA GLU A 478 10.39 27.14 30.15
C GLU A 478 10.27 26.88 31.66
N PHE A 479 9.06 26.96 32.20
CA PHE A 479 8.77 26.72 33.61
C PHE A 479 8.30 25.29 33.92
N ARG A 480 7.99 24.49 32.91
CA ARG A 480 7.50 23.11 33.05
C ARG A 480 8.61 22.07 32.90
N ARG A 481 9.62 22.37 32.08
CA ARG A 481 10.83 21.57 31.87
C ARG A 481 12.05 22.51 31.86
N PRO A 482 12.54 22.95 33.03
CA PRO A 482 13.70 23.83 33.09
C PRO A 482 14.94 23.15 32.52
N CYS A 483 15.77 23.93 31.81
CA CYS A 483 17.03 23.45 31.25
C CYS A 483 18.02 23.06 32.36
N SER A 484 18.90 22.10 32.06
CA SER A 484 20.01 21.79 32.96
C SER A 484 21.09 22.87 32.81
N LEU A 485 21.77 23.18 33.93
CA LEU A 485 22.99 23.98 33.91
C LEU A 485 24.22 23.14 33.54
N SER A 486 24.09 21.80 33.52
CA SER A 486 25.13 20.88 33.09
C SER A 486 25.11 20.72 31.57
N TYR A 487 26.28 20.83 30.94
CA TYR A 487 26.43 20.59 29.51
C TYR A 487 26.17 19.12 29.12
N LEU A 488 26.28 18.18 30.08
CA LEU A 488 26.16 16.74 29.82
C LEU A 488 24.74 16.17 30.08
N GLU A 489 23.83 16.94 30.67
CA GLU A 489 22.49 16.49 31.08
C GLU A 489 21.33 17.10 30.27
#